data_AF-A0A897MV23-F1
#
_entry.id   AF-A0A897MV23-F1
#
_cell.length_a   1.000
_cell.length_b   1.000
_cell.length_c   1.000
_cell.angle_alpha   90.00
_cell.angle_beta   90.00
_cell.angle_gamma   90.00
#
_symmetry.space_group_name_H-M   'P 1'
#
loop_
_entity.id
_entity.type
_entity.pdbx_description
1 polymer ?
#
loop_
_entity_poly.entity_id
_entity_poly.type
_entity_poly.pdbx_seq_one_letter_code
_entity_poly.pdbx_strand_id
1 'polypeptide(L)'
;MSDDAYLTVAERASAAFEVLGSEFIGHIAPVETTGQAEEFVAAIGTEYDDATHNVPAYRVRADPFREWSSDDGEPAGSAGKPALNVLQQEAVENVAVVVTRYYGGTNLGVGGLARAYSRAVKEALDEAGVVEERPHERVSVTVEYDDSGTVRSVLDSASVEFEADYGERVAFDVRVPVEDAAGLRDRLRSATSGRAHIE
;
A
#
# COMPACT_ATOMS: atom_id res chain seq x y z
N MET A 1 -21.19 -3.65 -12.41
CA MET A 1 -20.25 -2.68 -11.81
C MET A 1 -19.72 -3.40 -10.59
N SER A 2 -18.49 -3.94 -10.64
CA SER A 2 -17.89 -4.44 -9.40
C SER A 2 -17.48 -3.20 -8.64
N ASP A 3 -18.23 -2.88 -7.61
CA ASP A 3 -18.15 -1.64 -6.82
C ASP A 3 -16.99 -1.75 -5.80
N ASP A 4 -15.83 -2.24 -6.25
CA ASP A 4 -14.68 -2.56 -5.38
C ASP A 4 -13.69 -1.40 -5.25
N ALA A 5 -14.06 -0.20 -5.70
CA ALA A 5 -13.25 0.99 -5.47
C ALA A 5 -12.99 1.18 -3.97
N TYR A 6 -11.79 1.59 -3.62
CA TYR A 6 -11.36 1.74 -2.25
C TYR A 6 -10.52 3.00 -2.07
N LEU A 7 -10.49 3.51 -0.85
CA LEU A 7 -9.65 4.65 -0.53
C LEU A 7 -8.24 4.18 -0.17
N THR A 8 -7.23 4.81 -0.74
CA THR A 8 -5.81 4.63 -0.38
C THR A 8 -5.14 6.00 -0.31
N VAL A 9 -3.83 6.03 -0.03
CA VAL A 9 -3.04 7.27 -0.07
C VAL A 9 -2.35 7.43 -1.43
N ALA A 10 -2.23 8.67 -1.91
CA ALA A 10 -1.66 8.93 -3.23
C ALA A 10 -0.15 8.65 -3.29
N GLU A 11 0.55 9.00 -2.22
CA GLU A 11 2.00 8.89 -2.15
C GLU A 11 2.50 8.65 -0.72
N ARG A 12 3.80 8.39 -0.57
CA ARG A 12 4.45 8.33 0.73
C ARG A 12 4.54 9.75 1.31
N ALA A 13 4.18 9.91 2.58
CA ALA A 13 4.29 11.19 3.27
C ALA A 13 4.67 11.02 4.74
N SER A 14 4.95 12.15 5.38
CA SER A 14 5.19 12.21 6.82
C SER A 14 4.77 13.53 7.42
N ALA A 15 4.27 13.50 8.65
CA ALA A 15 3.98 14.69 9.45
C ALA A 15 4.52 14.52 10.87
N ALA A 16 5.01 15.60 11.48
CA ALA A 16 5.60 15.58 12.81
C ALA A 16 5.01 16.66 13.72
N PHE A 17 4.86 16.33 15.00
CA PHE A 17 4.49 17.30 16.03
C PHE A 17 5.08 16.92 17.40
N GLU A 18 5.13 17.91 18.28
CA GLU A 18 5.55 17.72 19.66
C GLU A 18 4.39 17.93 20.65
N VAL A 19 4.40 17.15 21.73
CA VAL A 19 3.48 17.32 22.86
C VAL A 19 4.14 16.89 24.17
N LEU A 20 4.13 17.78 25.16
CA LEU A 20 4.77 17.56 26.47
C LEU A 20 6.24 17.09 26.33
N GLY A 21 6.95 17.69 25.38
CA GLY A 21 8.36 17.39 25.06
C GLY A 21 8.58 16.08 24.31
N SER A 22 7.57 15.24 24.12
CA SER A 22 7.69 14.05 23.27
C SER A 22 7.40 14.44 21.82
N GLU A 23 8.24 13.97 20.90
CA GLU A 23 8.06 14.14 19.47
C GLU A 23 7.39 12.89 18.88
N PHE A 24 6.46 13.10 17.95
CA PHE A 24 5.78 12.06 17.19
C PHE A 24 5.90 12.37 15.71
N ILE A 25 6.36 11.41 14.93
CA ILE A 25 6.48 11.49 13.48
C ILE A 25 5.64 10.36 12.88
N GLY A 26 4.56 10.70 12.19
CA GLY A 26 3.75 9.75 11.46
C GLY A 26 4.29 9.57 10.05
N HIS A 27 4.76 8.38 9.72
CA HIS A 27 5.16 7.98 8.37
C HIS A 27 4.04 7.14 7.75
N ILE A 28 3.69 7.40 6.50
CA ILE A 28 2.64 6.67 5.79
C ILE A 28 3.06 6.37 4.36
N ALA A 29 2.67 5.22 3.83
CA ALA A 29 2.92 4.84 2.45
C ALA A 29 1.77 3.99 1.89
N PRO A 30 1.48 4.11 0.57
CA PRO A 30 0.65 3.15 -0.13
C PRO A 30 1.40 1.82 -0.24
N VAL A 31 0.68 0.71 -0.01
CA VAL A 31 1.23 -0.66 -0.08
C VAL A 31 0.19 -1.61 -0.66
N GLU A 32 0.56 -2.45 -1.61
CA GLU A 32 -0.38 -3.38 -2.27
C GLU A 32 -0.38 -4.76 -1.60
N THR A 33 0.66 -5.09 -0.84
CA THR A 33 0.86 -6.42 -0.23
C THR A 33 1.31 -6.33 1.22
N THR A 34 1.10 -7.41 1.98
CA THR A 34 1.61 -7.50 3.35
C THR A 34 3.12 -7.46 3.40
N GLY A 35 3.80 -8.02 2.38
CA GLY A 35 5.26 -7.96 2.26
C GLY A 35 5.75 -6.51 2.14
N GLN A 36 5.14 -5.71 1.27
CA GLN A 36 5.47 -4.28 1.15
C GLN A 36 5.19 -3.49 2.44
N ALA A 37 4.12 -3.83 3.16
CA ALA A 37 3.84 -3.22 4.46
C ALA A 37 4.93 -3.57 5.48
N GLU A 38 5.36 -4.83 5.55
CA GLU A 38 6.43 -5.28 6.46
C GLU A 38 7.80 -4.71 6.07
N GLU A 39 8.11 -4.58 4.78
CA GLU A 39 9.30 -3.91 4.27
C GLU A 39 9.32 -2.43 4.65
N PHE A 40 8.19 -1.73 4.50
CA PHE A 40 8.06 -0.34 4.93
C PHE A 40 8.28 -0.20 6.44
N VAL A 41 7.66 -1.06 7.24
CA VAL A 41 7.85 -1.07 8.70
C VAL A 41 9.31 -1.30 9.08
N ALA A 42 9.97 -2.26 8.44
CA ALA A 42 11.40 -2.53 8.67
C ALA A 42 12.30 -1.37 8.24
N ALA A 43 11.97 -0.70 7.13
CA ALA A 43 12.70 0.45 6.64
C ALA A 43 12.64 1.62 7.63
N ILE A 44 11.45 1.99 8.11
CA ILE A 44 11.31 3.04 9.13
C ILE A 44 11.99 2.64 10.43
N GLY A 45 11.84 1.39 10.88
CA GLY A 45 12.51 0.90 12.09
C GLY A 45 14.04 0.94 12.00
N THR A 46 14.61 0.82 10.79
CA THR A 46 16.06 0.96 10.54
C THR A 46 16.47 2.43 10.44
N GLU A 47 15.64 3.28 9.83
CA GLU A 47 15.89 4.71 9.67
C GLU A 47 15.86 5.45 11.01
N TYR A 48 14.96 5.04 11.92
CA TYR A 48 14.75 5.62 13.26
C TYR A 48 15.05 4.59 14.35
N ASP A 49 16.21 3.94 14.26
CA ASP A 49 16.63 2.89 15.21
C ASP A 49 16.93 3.43 16.62
N ASP A 50 17.14 4.75 16.74
CA ASP A 50 17.37 5.49 17.97
C ASP A 50 16.08 6.00 18.65
N ALA A 51 14.92 5.82 18.00
CA ALA A 51 13.64 6.21 18.55
C ALA A 51 13.27 5.40 19.80
N THR A 52 12.40 5.99 20.64
CA THR A 52 11.90 5.28 21.81
C THR A 52 10.96 4.14 21.40
N HIS A 53 10.08 4.40 20.43
CA HIS A 53 9.15 3.43 19.86
C HIS A 53 8.91 3.74 18.37
N ASN A 54 8.79 2.71 17.55
CA ASN A 54 8.35 2.76 16.16
C ASN A 54 7.08 1.92 16.04
N VAL A 55 5.91 2.54 16.25
CA VAL A 55 4.63 1.85 16.37
C VAL A 55 4.00 1.65 14.99
N PRO A 56 3.87 0.42 14.50
CA PRO A 56 3.33 0.15 13.18
C PRO A 56 1.81 -0.14 13.20
N ALA A 57 1.13 0.21 12.11
CA ALA A 57 -0.19 -0.29 11.77
C ALA A 57 -0.36 -0.36 10.24
N TYR A 58 -1.14 -1.31 9.74
CA TYR A 58 -1.46 -1.38 8.32
C TYR A 58 -2.81 -2.05 8.06
N ARG A 59 -3.42 -1.69 6.92
CA ARG A 59 -4.62 -2.30 6.35
C ARG A 59 -4.32 -2.66 4.89
N VAL A 60 -4.34 -3.94 4.54
CA VAL A 60 -3.97 -4.43 3.20
C VAL A 60 -5.05 -5.37 2.68
N ARG A 61 -5.47 -5.15 1.42
CA ARG A 61 -6.37 -6.01 0.65
C ARG A 61 -5.71 -7.31 0.19
N ALA A 62 -5.05 -8.00 1.11
CA ALA A 62 -4.64 -9.38 0.92
C ALA A 62 -5.88 -10.30 0.92
N ASP A 63 -5.70 -11.57 0.53
CA ASP A 63 -6.71 -12.60 0.72
C ASP A 63 -6.22 -13.60 1.80
N PRO A 64 -6.79 -13.58 3.02
CA PRO A 64 -7.88 -12.71 3.49
C PRO A 64 -7.40 -11.28 3.82
N PHE A 65 -8.36 -10.31 3.85
CA PHE A 65 -8.08 -8.91 4.19
C PHE A 65 -7.33 -8.82 5.52
N ARG A 66 -6.23 -8.06 5.52
CA ARG A 66 -5.28 -8.04 6.63
C ARG A 66 -5.28 -6.67 7.31
N GLU A 67 -5.62 -6.68 8.59
CA GLU A 67 -5.41 -5.56 9.50
C GLU A 67 -4.45 -5.98 10.60
N TRP A 68 -3.46 -5.14 10.87
CA TRP A 68 -2.47 -5.43 11.88
C TRP A 68 -1.92 -4.16 12.51
N SER A 69 -1.56 -4.24 13.79
CA SER A 69 -0.85 -3.20 14.52
C SER A 69 -0.07 -3.80 15.69
N SER A 70 0.92 -3.06 16.18
CA SER A 70 1.67 -3.39 17.40
C SER A 70 1.82 -2.14 18.25
N ASP A 71 1.80 -2.26 19.57
CA ASP A 71 2.12 -1.15 20.47
C ASP A 71 3.64 -0.90 20.60
N ASP A 72 4.49 -1.77 20.05
CA ASP A 72 5.96 -1.63 20.05
C ASP A 72 6.58 -1.30 21.42
N GLY A 73 6.07 -1.91 22.50
CA GLY A 73 6.56 -1.66 23.85
C GLY A 73 5.92 -0.46 24.56
N GLU A 74 5.07 0.32 23.90
CA GLU A 74 4.15 1.24 24.57
C GLU A 74 3.16 0.47 25.48
N PRO A 75 2.53 1.14 26.46
CA PRO A 75 1.44 0.54 27.23
C PRO A 75 0.37 -0.06 26.34
N ALA A 76 -0.10 -1.26 26.69
CA ALA A 76 -1.04 -2.03 25.88
C ALA A 76 -2.30 -1.24 25.50
N GLY A 77 -2.62 -1.21 24.21
CA GLY A 77 -3.77 -0.53 23.63
C GLY A 77 -3.65 0.99 23.55
N SER A 78 -2.46 1.56 23.82
CA SER A 78 -2.26 3.01 23.83
C SER A 78 -1.67 3.57 22.54
N ALA A 79 -1.21 2.73 21.60
CA ALA A 79 -0.51 3.19 20.41
C ALA A 79 -0.99 2.51 19.11
N GLY A 80 -0.69 1.23 18.92
CA GLY A 80 -0.95 0.51 17.66
C GLY A 80 -2.44 0.45 17.32
N LYS A 81 -3.28 0.15 18.31
CA LYS A 81 -4.74 0.12 18.13
C LYS A 81 -5.31 1.52 17.81
N PRO A 82 -4.97 2.60 18.54
CA PRO A 82 -5.31 3.97 18.14
C PRO A 82 -4.86 4.37 16.74
N ALA A 83 -3.68 3.93 16.29
CA ALA A 83 -3.19 4.18 14.92
C ALA A 83 -4.05 3.44 13.88
N LEU A 84 -4.30 2.14 14.07
CA LEU A 84 -5.13 1.34 13.18
C LEU A 84 -6.58 1.85 13.11
N ASN A 85 -7.14 2.29 14.23
CA ASN A 85 -8.50 2.82 14.28
C ASN A 85 -8.69 4.05 13.36
N VAL A 86 -7.65 4.88 13.18
CA VAL A 86 -7.74 6.03 12.26
C VAL A 86 -7.88 5.54 10.83
N LEU A 87 -7.03 4.60 10.40
CA LEU A 87 -7.13 3.98 9.06
C LEU A 87 -8.50 3.35 8.82
N GLN A 88 -9.08 2.71 9.84
CA GLN A 88 -10.42 2.11 9.77
C GLN A 88 -11.53 3.16 9.66
N GLN A 89 -11.46 4.23 10.45
CA GLN A 89 -12.47 5.30 10.45
C GLN A 89 -12.48 6.09 9.14
N GLU A 90 -11.30 6.30 8.56
CA GLU A 90 -11.13 6.94 7.26
C GLU A 90 -11.37 5.98 6.09
N ALA A 91 -11.66 4.70 6.38
CA ALA A 91 -11.86 3.63 5.39
C ALA A 91 -10.70 3.48 4.38
N VAL A 92 -9.47 3.84 4.77
CA VAL A 92 -8.28 3.78 3.92
C VAL A 92 -7.62 2.41 4.01
N GLU A 93 -7.36 1.80 2.87
CA GLU A 93 -6.86 0.44 2.68
C GLU A 93 -5.63 0.46 1.75
N ASN A 94 -4.91 -0.66 1.68
CA ASN A 94 -3.61 -0.75 0.99
C ASN A 94 -2.66 0.36 1.46
N VAL A 95 -2.53 0.46 2.78
CA VAL A 95 -1.78 1.52 3.44
C VAL A 95 -1.05 0.97 4.65
N ALA A 96 0.18 1.43 4.85
CA ALA A 96 0.99 1.16 6.03
C ALA A 96 1.40 2.47 6.69
N VAL A 97 1.41 2.48 8.02
CA VAL A 97 1.86 3.60 8.85
C VAL A 97 2.85 3.11 9.89
N VAL A 98 3.83 3.95 10.19
CA VAL A 98 4.69 3.82 11.37
C VAL A 98 4.72 5.16 12.07
N VAL A 99 4.39 5.18 13.35
CA VAL A 99 4.52 6.37 14.18
C VAL A 99 5.76 6.22 15.04
N THR A 100 6.79 6.99 14.69
CA THR A 100 8.04 7.11 15.43
C THR A 100 7.86 8.08 16.58
N ARG A 101 8.29 7.68 17.78
CA ARG A 101 8.20 8.50 18.99
C ARG A 101 9.56 8.66 19.65
N TYR A 102 9.89 9.91 20.00
CA TYR A 102 10.99 10.23 20.91
C TYR A 102 10.41 10.70 22.26
N TYR A 103 10.79 10.03 23.36
CA TYR A 103 10.28 10.37 24.69
C TYR A 103 10.86 11.66 25.25
N GLY A 104 9.97 12.58 25.64
CA GLY A 104 10.32 13.91 26.12
C GLY A 104 10.55 14.11 27.61
N GLY A 105 10.60 13.03 28.40
CA GLY A 105 10.73 13.14 29.86
C GLY A 105 9.42 13.36 30.63
N THR A 106 8.30 13.60 29.95
CA THR A 106 6.96 13.71 30.58
C THR A 106 6.02 12.61 30.10
N ASN A 107 5.41 11.90 31.05
CA ASN A 107 4.44 10.84 30.74
C ASN A 107 3.09 11.42 30.28
N LEU A 108 2.60 10.98 29.13
CA LEU A 108 1.29 11.36 28.59
C LEU A 108 0.13 10.55 29.20
N GLY A 109 0.43 9.37 29.77
CA GLY A 109 -0.57 8.37 30.16
C GLY A 109 -1.28 7.74 28.96
N VAL A 110 -1.99 6.62 29.18
CA VAL A 110 -2.62 5.82 28.10
C VAL A 110 -3.53 6.64 27.19
N GLY A 111 -4.41 7.48 27.76
CA GLY A 111 -5.30 8.32 26.97
C GLY A 111 -4.60 9.47 26.23
N GLY A 112 -3.47 9.95 26.75
CA GLY A 112 -2.64 10.94 26.06
C GLY A 112 -1.89 10.33 24.88
N LEU A 113 -1.30 9.15 25.08
CA LEU A 113 -0.65 8.38 24.02
C LEU A 113 -1.63 8.03 22.90
N ALA A 114 -2.81 7.51 23.24
CA ALA A 114 -3.81 7.14 22.24
C ALA A 114 -4.19 8.33 21.34
N ARG A 115 -4.36 9.53 21.93
CA ARG A 115 -4.63 10.75 21.15
C ARG A 115 -3.44 11.19 20.30
N ALA A 116 -2.21 11.06 20.81
CA ALA A 116 -1.01 11.43 20.06
C ALA A 116 -0.80 10.50 18.86
N TYR A 117 -0.90 9.18 19.04
CA TYR A 117 -0.78 8.21 17.96
C TYR A 117 -1.87 8.38 16.90
N SER A 118 -3.14 8.55 17.30
CA SER A 118 -4.20 8.83 16.34
C SER A 118 -3.97 10.15 15.58
N ARG A 119 -3.48 11.20 16.26
CA ARG A 119 -3.15 12.48 15.62
C ARG A 119 -2.02 12.32 14.59
N ALA A 120 -0.95 11.60 14.93
CA ALA A 120 0.17 11.39 14.02
C ALA A 120 -0.25 10.70 12.72
N VAL A 121 -1.10 9.66 12.82
CA VAL A 121 -1.64 8.98 11.64
C VAL A 121 -2.54 9.92 10.83
N LYS A 122 -3.39 10.71 11.48
CA LYS A 122 -4.30 11.62 10.78
C LYS A 122 -3.54 12.71 10.02
N GLU A 123 -2.54 13.34 10.65
CA GLU A 123 -1.72 14.36 9.98
C GLU A 123 -0.90 13.77 8.83
N ALA A 124 -0.37 12.54 8.98
CA ALA A 124 0.33 11.85 7.89
C ALA A 124 -0.62 11.50 6.72
N LEU A 125 -1.85 11.06 7.01
CA LEU A 125 -2.89 10.81 5.99
C LEU A 125 -3.25 12.09 5.23
N ASP A 126 -3.43 13.20 5.95
CA ASP A 126 -3.79 14.48 5.35
C ASP A 126 -2.66 14.97 4.41
N GLU A 127 -1.40 14.77 4.79
CA GLU A 127 -0.23 15.10 3.94
C GLU A 127 -0.11 14.17 2.73
N ALA A 128 -0.38 12.88 2.89
CA ALA A 128 -0.28 11.90 1.80
C ALA A 128 -1.35 12.06 0.72
N GLY A 129 -2.47 12.71 1.06
CA GLY A 129 -3.64 12.82 0.21
C GLY A 129 -4.36 11.49 0.06
N VAL A 130 -5.69 11.48 0.25
CA VAL A 130 -6.51 10.28 0.05
C VAL A 130 -7.09 10.27 -1.37
N VAL A 131 -6.95 9.14 -2.06
CA VAL A 131 -7.45 8.92 -3.43
C VAL A 131 -8.32 7.67 -3.48
N GLU A 132 -9.26 7.67 -4.43
CA GLU A 132 -10.03 6.47 -4.77
C GLU A 132 -9.26 5.67 -5.81
N GLU A 133 -9.04 4.38 -5.53
CA GLU A 133 -8.34 3.43 -6.37
C GLU A 133 -9.28 2.27 -6.73
N ARG A 134 -9.08 1.67 -7.91
CA ARG A 134 -9.80 0.47 -8.32
C ARG A 134 -8.90 -0.76 -8.15
N PRO A 135 -9.45 -1.93 -7.81
CA PRO A 135 -8.63 -3.13 -7.77
C PRO A 135 -8.05 -3.42 -9.14
N HIS A 136 -6.75 -3.66 -9.17
CA HIS A 136 -6.02 -4.14 -10.33
C HIS A 136 -5.62 -5.59 -10.09
N GLU A 137 -5.62 -6.39 -11.14
CA GLU A 137 -4.92 -7.68 -11.15
C GLU A 137 -3.70 -7.60 -12.05
N ARG A 138 -2.71 -8.46 -11.74
CA ARG A 138 -1.57 -8.68 -12.63
C ARG A 138 -1.91 -9.80 -13.59
N VAL A 139 -1.72 -9.54 -14.87
CA VAL A 139 -1.86 -10.51 -15.95
C VAL A 139 -0.50 -10.71 -16.58
N SER A 140 0.01 -11.95 -16.54
CA SER A 140 1.25 -12.31 -17.22
C SER A 140 0.92 -12.81 -18.62
N VAL A 141 1.58 -12.24 -19.63
CA VAL A 141 1.40 -12.62 -21.04
C VAL A 141 2.74 -13.03 -21.62
N THR A 142 2.88 -14.30 -21.99
CA THR A 142 4.10 -14.81 -22.64
C THR A 142 3.81 -15.17 -24.09
N VAL A 143 4.64 -14.67 -25.02
CA VAL A 143 4.52 -14.88 -26.47
C VAL A 143 5.88 -15.11 -27.14
N GLU A 144 5.84 -15.75 -28.30
CA GLU A 144 6.96 -15.74 -29.24
C GLU A 144 7.17 -14.33 -29.81
N TYR A 145 8.39 -14.07 -30.31
CA TYR A 145 8.76 -12.75 -30.84
C TYR A 145 7.83 -12.25 -31.95
N ASP A 146 7.31 -13.15 -32.79
CA ASP A 146 6.40 -12.82 -33.90
C ASP A 146 5.08 -12.18 -33.42
N ASP A 147 4.63 -12.50 -32.20
CA ASP A 147 3.40 -11.95 -31.61
C ASP A 147 3.66 -10.78 -30.64
N SER A 148 4.93 -10.49 -30.31
CA SER A 148 5.30 -9.47 -29.32
C SER A 148 4.78 -8.06 -29.67
N GLY A 149 4.91 -7.64 -30.95
CA GLY A 149 4.41 -6.34 -31.41
C GLY A 149 2.88 -6.25 -31.37
N THR A 150 2.19 -7.36 -31.66
CA THR A 150 0.73 -7.45 -31.60
C THR A 150 0.24 -7.31 -30.17
N VAL A 151 0.83 -8.05 -29.22
CA VAL A 151 0.50 -7.94 -27.79
C VAL A 151 0.71 -6.51 -27.32
N ARG A 152 1.88 -5.93 -27.58
CA ARG A 152 2.20 -4.54 -27.19
C ARG A 152 1.16 -3.56 -27.73
N SER A 153 0.78 -3.67 -28.99
CA SER A 153 -0.26 -2.81 -29.58
C SER A 153 -1.61 -2.96 -28.89
N VAL A 154 -1.98 -4.16 -28.45
CA VAL A 154 -3.22 -4.38 -27.68
C VAL A 154 -3.12 -3.71 -26.31
N LEU A 155 -2.01 -3.88 -25.59
CA LEU A 155 -1.78 -3.28 -24.28
C LEU A 155 -1.79 -1.74 -24.35
N ASP A 156 -1.05 -1.16 -25.30
CA ASP A 156 -1.02 0.29 -25.52
C ASP A 156 -2.42 0.84 -25.82
N SER A 157 -3.19 0.16 -26.68
CA SER A 157 -4.56 0.57 -27.01
C SER A 157 -5.56 0.40 -25.86
N ALA A 158 -5.25 -0.45 -24.87
CA ALA A 158 -6.03 -0.61 -23.64
C ALA A 158 -5.63 0.40 -22.57
N SER A 159 -4.56 1.19 -22.77
CA SER A 159 -4.03 2.16 -21.81
C SER A 159 -3.72 1.54 -20.43
N VAL A 160 -3.23 0.30 -20.44
CA VAL A 160 -2.82 -0.43 -19.22
C VAL A 160 -1.32 -0.27 -18.99
N GLU A 161 -0.92 -0.27 -17.73
CA GLU A 161 0.50 -0.26 -17.35
C GLU A 161 1.10 -1.66 -17.54
N PHE A 162 2.30 -1.75 -18.10
CA PHE A 162 3.00 -3.02 -18.23
C PHE A 162 4.52 -2.89 -18.28
N GLU A 163 5.21 -3.93 -17.84
CA GLU A 163 6.64 -4.16 -18.04
C GLU A 163 6.85 -5.27 -19.08
N ALA A 164 7.97 -5.25 -19.80
CA ALA A 164 8.28 -6.26 -20.80
C ALA A 164 9.71 -6.80 -20.60
N ASP A 165 9.84 -8.12 -20.49
CA ASP A 165 11.10 -8.85 -20.47
C ASP A 165 11.31 -9.58 -21.80
N TYR A 166 12.47 -9.33 -22.42
CA TYR A 166 12.85 -9.91 -23.71
C TYR A 166 13.93 -10.99 -23.50
N GLY A 167 13.48 -12.20 -23.19
CA GLY A 167 14.31 -13.39 -23.03
C GLY A 167 14.24 -14.34 -24.24
N GLU A 168 14.14 -15.64 -23.98
CA GLU A 168 13.87 -16.65 -25.03
C GLU A 168 12.50 -16.44 -25.68
N ARG A 169 11.52 -16.06 -24.86
CA ARG A 169 10.22 -15.54 -25.25
C ARG A 169 10.05 -14.13 -24.69
N VAL A 170 9.08 -13.39 -25.21
CA VAL A 170 8.73 -12.08 -24.66
C VAL A 170 7.64 -12.28 -23.61
N ALA A 171 7.89 -11.79 -22.40
CA ALA A 171 6.94 -11.79 -21.30
C ALA A 171 6.52 -10.37 -20.96
N PHE A 172 5.22 -10.15 -20.78
CA PHE A 172 4.65 -8.88 -20.33
C PHE A 172 3.99 -9.09 -18.97
N ASP A 173 4.37 -8.29 -17.98
CA ASP A 173 3.65 -8.18 -16.70
C ASP A 173 2.73 -6.97 -16.77
N VAL A 174 1.42 -7.19 -16.76
CA VAL A 174 0.42 -6.18 -17.04
C VAL A 174 -0.41 -5.90 -15.79
N ARG A 175 -0.50 -4.64 -15.37
CA ARG A 175 -1.41 -4.20 -14.32
C ARG A 175 -2.68 -3.65 -14.96
N VAL A 176 -3.81 -4.31 -14.71
CA VAL A 176 -5.10 -4.00 -15.36
C VAL A 176 -6.22 -3.97 -14.32
N PRO A 177 -7.18 -3.03 -14.40
CA PRO A 177 -8.37 -3.06 -13.56
C PRO A 177 -9.08 -4.42 -13.65
N VAL A 178 -9.48 -4.98 -12.51
CA VAL A 178 -10.13 -6.31 -12.44
C VAL A 178 -11.35 -6.39 -13.36
N GLU A 179 -12.10 -5.29 -13.49
CA GLU A 179 -13.28 -5.21 -14.36
C GLU A 179 -12.94 -5.33 -15.86
N ASP A 180 -11.76 -4.86 -16.27
CA ASP A 180 -11.32 -4.83 -17.67
C ASP A 180 -10.50 -6.06 -18.06
N ALA A 181 -9.96 -6.77 -17.07
CA ALA A 181 -9.01 -7.85 -17.29
C ALA A 181 -9.57 -9.02 -18.11
N ALA A 182 -10.82 -9.41 -17.90
CA ALA A 182 -11.46 -10.44 -18.73
C ALA A 182 -11.52 -10.02 -20.20
N GLY A 183 -11.90 -8.77 -20.47
CA GLY A 183 -11.94 -8.20 -21.82
C GLY A 183 -10.54 -8.09 -22.44
N LEU A 184 -9.53 -7.73 -21.64
CA LEU A 184 -8.14 -7.69 -22.09
C LEU A 184 -7.64 -9.08 -22.49
N ARG A 185 -7.87 -10.10 -21.65
CA ARG A 185 -7.50 -11.50 -21.95
C ARG A 185 -8.13 -11.98 -23.26
N ASP A 186 -9.40 -11.66 -23.51
CA ASP A 186 -10.09 -12.02 -24.75
C ASP A 186 -9.50 -11.31 -25.98
N ARG A 187 -9.19 -10.01 -25.87
CA ARG A 187 -8.55 -9.24 -26.94
C ARG A 187 -7.17 -9.80 -27.29
N LEU A 188 -6.37 -10.12 -26.28
CA LEU A 188 -5.04 -10.73 -26.46
C LEU A 188 -5.14 -12.08 -27.16
N ARG A 189 -6.02 -12.97 -26.68
CA ARG A 189 -6.27 -14.28 -27.33
C ARG A 189 -6.70 -14.13 -28.78
N SER A 190 -7.60 -13.18 -29.06
CA SER A 190 -8.06 -12.94 -30.43
C SER A 190 -6.93 -12.45 -31.32
N ALA A 191 -6.16 -11.45 -30.87
CA ALA A 191 -5.10 -10.82 -31.65
C ALA A 191 -3.95 -11.79 -31.96
N THR A 192 -3.62 -12.70 -31.06
CA THR A 192 -2.56 -13.72 -31.27
C THR A 192 -3.10 -15.05 -31.78
N SER A 193 -4.39 -15.13 -32.17
CA SER A 193 -5.05 -16.39 -32.54
C SER A 193 -4.87 -17.52 -31.52
N GLY A 194 -4.86 -17.19 -30.23
CA GLY A 194 -4.70 -18.12 -29.12
C GLY A 194 -3.25 -18.55 -28.81
N ARG A 195 -2.24 -18.01 -29.51
CA ARG A 195 -0.83 -18.35 -29.27
C ARG A 195 -0.21 -17.74 -28.01
N ALA A 196 -0.85 -16.73 -27.41
CA ALA A 196 -0.39 -16.14 -26.16
C ALA A 196 -0.72 -17.05 -24.98
N HIS A 197 0.28 -17.31 -24.16
CA HIS A 197 0.09 -17.90 -22.84
C HIS A 197 -0.27 -16.77 -21.87
N ILE A 198 -1.42 -16.86 -21.21
CA ILE A 198 -1.95 -15.80 -20.35
C ILE A 198 -2.29 -16.40 -18.98
N GLU A 199 -1.70 -15.84 -17.93
CA GLU A 199 -1.95 -16.20 -16.52
C GLU A 199 -2.52 -14.98 -15.78
#